data_AF-A0A455UI05-F1
#
_entry.id   AF-A0A455UI05-F1
#
_cell.length_a   1.000
_cell.length_b   1.000
_cell.length_c   1.000
_cell.angle_alpha   90.00
_cell.angle_beta   90.00
_cell.angle_gamma   90.00
#
_symmetry.space_group_name_H-M   'P 1'
#
loop_
_entity.id
_entity.type
_entity.pdbx_description
1 polymer ?
#
loop_
_entity_poly.entity_id
_entity_poly.type
_entity_poly.pdbx_seq_one_letter_code
_entity_poly.pdbx_strand_id
1 'polypeptide(L)'
;MADGCLDDLAQDYPDTAAQLRYARDQLWVTMQRGVKMEIQSLLDGLEGIFVPAGPSGAPSRGRLDTLPTGRNFFSVDNRSIPSPAAWTLGEKSAQAFVERYLQDHGDYPRRLGLSIWGTATMRTGGDDIAQAFALMGVRPIWSLGSQRVSDFEVIPSMLLNRPRVDVTLRVSGFFRDAFPNVIRLFDAAVQAVARYEEPGNSNTIREAVLSRQQELEDQGLSPEMAAQEASYRIFGSKPGEYGAGLNRLIENRTWDSADDLAEAYMKTGAYAYGQFKASGTAARAAFEQQLQGLDAVMQNQDNREHDILDSNSYYAFQGGMANATRSLSGKAPEIYHADHANPAMPKIRTLKEELAKVIRSRVLNPKWINAMREHGYKGAFEMAATVDYLFAYDATTDLIADYQYAQVSDALVLDAANQQFLREHNPAALEEMAERLLEAAQRGMWQAPGENGQALQDLLLEMDEAKETSGHVAQPAH
;
A
#
# COMPACT_ATOMS: atom_id res chain seq x y z
N MET A 1 -4.07 30.20 22.91
CA MET A 1 -2.96 30.68 23.76
C MET A 1 -3.05 32.20 23.81
N ALA A 2 -2.91 32.80 25.00
CA ALA A 2 -2.85 34.25 25.12
C ALA A 2 -1.54 34.79 24.51
N ASP A 3 -1.55 36.02 23.97
CA ASP A 3 -0.47 36.57 23.15
C ASP A 3 0.90 36.71 23.86
N GLY A 4 0.95 36.76 25.20
CA GLY A 4 2.20 36.90 25.96
C GLY A 4 3.03 35.62 26.12
N CYS A 5 2.45 34.43 25.91
CA CYS A 5 3.11 33.15 26.22
C CYS A 5 4.31 32.82 25.30
N LEU A 6 4.31 33.33 24.06
CA LEU A 6 5.36 33.01 23.07
C LEU A 6 6.59 33.91 23.16
N ASP A 7 6.44 35.14 23.65
CA ASP A 7 7.57 36.07 23.81
C ASP A 7 8.42 35.71 25.02
N ASP A 8 7.80 35.20 26.09
CA ASP A 8 8.51 34.63 27.24
C ASP A 8 9.22 33.33 26.84
N LEU A 9 8.54 32.43 26.10
CA LEU A 9 9.15 31.19 25.61
C LEU A 9 10.31 31.44 24.65
N ALA A 10 10.29 32.53 23.89
CA ALA A 10 11.35 32.87 22.94
C ALA A 10 12.68 33.23 23.64
N GLN A 11 12.65 33.59 24.92
CA GLN A 11 13.87 33.89 25.70
C GLN A 11 14.67 32.61 25.95
N ASP A 12 14.00 31.53 26.34
CA ASP A 12 14.63 30.25 26.69
C ASP A 12 14.69 29.26 25.50
N TYR A 13 13.73 29.34 24.57
CA TYR A 13 13.56 28.40 23.45
C TYR A 13 13.19 29.11 22.14
N PRO A 14 14.13 29.86 21.52
CA PRO A 14 13.85 30.69 20.36
C PRO A 14 13.33 29.91 19.14
N ASP A 15 13.89 28.72 18.88
CA ASP A 15 13.46 27.88 17.75
C ASP A 15 12.07 27.29 17.96
N THR A 16 11.77 26.83 19.17
CA THR A 16 10.44 26.32 19.54
C THR A 16 9.40 27.43 19.45
N ALA A 17 9.70 28.63 19.94
CA ALA A 17 8.83 29.78 19.83
C ALA A 17 8.56 30.18 18.37
N ALA A 18 9.56 30.09 17.48
CA ALA A 18 9.37 30.32 16.05
C ALA A 18 8.41 29.30 15.40
N GLN A 19 8.55 28.01 15.73
CA GLN A 19 7.64 26.97 15.21
C GLN A 19 6.21 27.14 15.74
N LEU A 20 6.04 27.46 17.03
CA LEU A 20 4.72 27.71 17.62
C LEU A 20 4.05 28.96 17.05
N ARG A 21 4.82 30.03 16.80
CA ARG A 21 4.33 31.22 16.09
C ARG A 21 3.84 30.87 14.68
N TYR A 22 4.64 30.11 13.92
CA TYR A 22 4.22 29.63 12.60
C TYR A 22 2.94 28.77 12.67
N ALA A 23 2.87 27.84 13.63
CA ALA A 23 1.71 26.98 13.82
C ALA A 23 0.44 27.78 14.14
N ARG A 24 0.53 28.78 15.03
CA ARG A 24 -0.60 29.64 15.42
C ARG A 24 -1.01 30.60 14.30
N ASP A 25 -0.06 31.31 13.73
CA ASP A 25 -0.32 32.48 12.89
C ASP A 25 -0.53 32.11 11.41
N GLN A 26 0.03 30.99 10.97
CA GLN A 26 -0.06 30.53 9.58
C GLN A 26 -0.88 29.24 9.47
N LEU A 27 -0.45 28.16 10.12
CA LEU A 27 -1.03 26.84 9.92
C LEU A 27 -2.49 26.78 10.42
N TRP A 28 -2.74 27.17 11.67
CA TRP A 28 -4.09 27.15 12.25
C TRP A 28 -5.06 28.04 11.48
N VAL A 29 -4.64 29.25 11.13
CA VAL A 29 -5.44 30.18 10.31
C VAL A 29 -5.77 29.57 8.94
N THR A 30 -4.80 28.91 8.31
CA THR A 30 -4.99 28.25 7.01
C THR A 30 -5.96 27.07 7.11
N MET A 31 -5.86 26.25 8.17
CA MET A 31 -6.81 25.15 8.41
C MET A 31 -8.23 25.66 8.63
N GLN A 32 -8.42 26.69 9.46
CA GLN A 32 -9.72 27.31 9.70
C GLN A 32 -10.34 27.90 8.42
N ARG A 33 -9.50 28.43 7.53
CA ARG A 33 -9.93 28.87 6.21
C ARG A 33 -10.38 27.70 5.33
N GLY A 34 -9.64 26.59 5.33
CA GLY A 34 -9.98 25.38 4.59
C GLY A 34 -11.38 24.84 4.91
N VAL A 35 -11.72 24.74 6.20
CA VAL A 35 -13.06 24.30 6.65
C VAL A 35 -14.19 25.13 6.02
N LYS A 36 -14.02 26.44 5.92
CA LYS A 36 -15.02 27.32 5.27
C LYS A 36 -15.02 27.17 3.76
N MET A 37 -13.83 26.99 3.17
CA MET A 37 -13.67 26.85 1.73
C MET A 37 -14.25 25.54 1.19
N GLU A 38 -14.25 24.44 1.94
CA GLU A 38 -14.75 23.15 1.45
C GLU A 38 -16.21 23.22 0.95
N ILE A 39 -17.13 23.75 1.76
CA ILE A 39 -18.53 23.91 1.34
C ILE A 39 -18.67 25.07 0.34
N GLN A 40 -17.98 26.19 0.56
CA GLN A 40 -18.09 27.33 -0.35
C GLN A 40 -17.65 26.98 -1.77
N SER A 41 -16.52 26.29 -1.93
CA SER A 41 -16.01 25.91 -3.25
C SER A 41 -16.86 24.84 -3.94
N LEU A 42 -17.57 24.00 -3.18
CA LEU A 42 -18.62 23.16 -3.74
C LEU A 42 -19.76 24.00 -4.32
N LEU A 43 -20.24 25.01 -3.58
CA LEU A 43 -21.29 25.93 -4.05
C LEU A 43 -20.83 26.73 -5.28
N ASP A 44 -19.63 27.30 -5.23
CA ASP A 44 -19.03 28.03 -6.35
C ASP A 44 -18.96 27.14 -7.61
N GLY A 45 -18.51 25.89 -7.45
CA GLY A 45 -18.45 24.93 -8.55
C GLY A 45 -19.81 24.61 -9.16
N LEU A 46 -20.85 24.48 -8.33
CA LEU A 46 -22.24 24.25 -8.79
C LEU A 46 -22.81 25.47 -9.53
N GLU A 47 -22.37 26.68 -9.17
CA GLU A 47 -22.71 27.93 -9.86
C GLU A 47 -21.88 28.16 -11.14
N GLY A 48 -20.96 27.25 -11.48
CA GLY A 48 -20.06 27.40 -12.63
C GLY A 48 -18.95 28.42 -12.41
N ILE A 49 -18.68 28.79 -11.16
CA ILE A 49 -17.59 29.68 -10.77
C ILE A 49 -16.28 28.88 -10.69
N PHE A 50 -15.18 29.51 -11.08
CA PHE A 50 -13.86 28.90 -11.04
C PHE A 50 -13.44 28.56 -9.60
N VAL A 51 -13.25 27.27 -9.31
CA VAL A 51 -12.68 26.79 -8.05
C VAL A 51 -11.15 26.85 -8.10
N PRO A 52 -10.48 27.58 -7.17
CA PRO A 52 -9.03 27.72 -7.18
C PRO A 52 -8.28 26.38 -7.14
N ALA A 53 -7.23 26.27 -7.94
CA ALA A 53 -6.38 25.08 -7.94
C ALA A 53 -5.35 25.07 -6.81
N GLY A 54 -4.86 23.90 -6.42
CA GLY A 54 -3.83 23.74 -5.39
C GLY A 54 -3.10 22.40 -5.47
N PRO A 55 -1.89 22.25 -4.90
CA PRO A 55 -1.21 20.96 -4.89
C PRO A 55 -1.93 19.97 -3.97
N SER A 56 -1.86 18.68 -4.31
CA SER A 56 -2.24 17.56 -3.43
C SER A 56 -1.02 16.92 -2.76
N GLY A 57 -1.24 16.19 -1.66
CA GLY A 57 -0.17 15.63 -0.84
C GLY A 57 -0.64 15.29 0.57
N ALA A 58 0.25 14.76 1.40
CA ALA A 58 -0.01 14.48 2.81
C ALA A 58 0.54 15.63 3.69
N PRO A 59 -0.32 16.43 4.36
CA PRO A 59 0.14 17.47 5.28
C PRO A 59 1.02 16.91 6.40
N SER A 60 0.71 15.70 6.89
CA SER A 60 1.49 14.98 7.91
C SER A 60 2.94 14.70 7.50
N ARG A 61 3.22 14.75 6.19
CA ARG A 61 4.52 14.54 5.57
C ARG A 61 5.28 15.84 5.29
N GLY A 62 4.88 16.95 5.92
CA GLY A 62 5.50 18.27 5.74
C GLY A 62 5.05 19.02 4.49
N ARG A 63 4.08 18.49 3.73
CA ARG A 63 3.48 19.19 2.57
C ARG A 63 2.39 20.16 3.02
N LEU A 64 2.78 21.19 3.78
CA LEU A 64 1.85 22.21 4.27
C LEU A 64 1.28 23.09 3.15
N ASP A 65 1.90 23.08 1.97
CA ASP A 65 1.43 23.74 0.74
C ASP A 65 0.09 23.18 0.21
N THR A 66 -0.31 21.99 0.67
CA THR A 66 -1.61 21.38 0.33
C THR A 66 -2.77 22.01 1.10
N LEU A 67 -2.50 22.80 2.13
CA LEU A 67 -3.50 23.61 2.82
C LEU A 67 -3.59 25.01 2.17
N PRO A 68 -4.77 25.66 2.19
CA PRO A 68 -6.04 25.17 2.71
C PRO A 68 -6.71 24.13 1.80
N THR A 69 -7.66 23.37 2.37
CA THR A 69 -8.61 22.51 1.63
C THR A 69 -9.68 23.37 0.93
N GLY A 70 -10.62 22.73 0.21
CA GLY A 70 -11.58 23.44 -0.64
C GLY A 70 -10.95 23.98 -1.94
N ARG A 71 -9.99 23.25 -2.51
CA ARG A 71 -9.33 23.59 -3.78
C ARG A 71 -9.49 22.44 -4.78
N ASN A 72 -9.54 22.79 -6.06
CA ASN A 72 -9.47 21.81 -7.15
C ASN A 72 -8.02 21.34 -7.31
N PHE A 73 -7.66 20.27 -6.60
CA PHE A 73 -6.26 19.91 -6.48
C PHE A 73 -5.67 19.38 -7.80
N PHE A 74 -4.39 19.64 -8.02
CA PHE A 74 -3.56 18.99 -9.03
C PHE A 74 -2.51 18.11 -8.36
N SER A 75 -1.82 17.28 -9.14
CA SER A 75 -0.78 16.38 -8.65
C SER A 75 0.62 16.93 -8.91
N VAL A 76 1.36 16.32 -9.84
CA VAL A 76 2.79 16.58 -10.09
C VAL A 76 3.10 16.50 -11.58
N ASP A 77 4.18 17.14 -12.02
CA ASP A 77 4.72 16.92 -13.37
C ASP A 77 5.28 15.50 -13.45
N ASN A 78 4.65 14.62 -14.25
CA ASN A 78 5.08 13.23 -14.35
C ASN A 78 6.51 13.05 -14.93
N ARG A 79 7.10 14.10 -15.51
CA ARG A 79 8.48 14.10 -16.03
C ARG A 79 9.52 14.36 -14.95
N SER A 80 9.11 14.80 -13.76
CA SER A 80 10.03 15.04 -12.62
C SER A 80 10.02 13.88 -11.62
N ILE A 81 9.63 12.68 -12.06
CA ILE A 81 9.50 11.50 -11.21
C ILE A 81 10.60 10.47 -11.59
N PRO A 82 11.40 9.98 -10.63
CA PRO A 82 11.46 10.43 -9.23
C PRO A 82 12.07 11.83 -9.09
N SER A 83 11.62 12.58 -8.08
CA SER A 83 12.22 13.87 -7.72
C SER A 83 13.58 13.68 -7.00
N PRO A 84 14.47 14.70 -6.94
CA PRO A 84 15.72 14.59 -6.19
C PRO A 84 15.51 14.28 -4.69
N ALA A 85 14.43 14.81 -4.09
CA ALA A 85 14.06 14.52 -2.72
C ALA A 85 13.62 13.05 -2.56
N ALA A 86 12.81 12.56 -3.50
CA ALA A 86 12.39 11.16 -3.54
C ALA A 86 13.56 10.20 -3.77
N TRP A 87 14.55 10.58 -4.58
CA TRP A 87 15.79 9.82 -4.74
C TRP A 87 16.54 9.65 -3.43
N THR A 88 16.72 10.75 -2.68
CA THR A 88 17.42 10.72 -1.39
C THR A 88 16.73 9.78 -0.40
N LEU A 89 15.40 9.75 -0.39
CA LEU A 89 14.64 8.84 0.46
C LEU A 89 14.66 7.39 -0.06
N GLY A 90 14.49 7.20 -1.37
CA GLY A 90 14.56 5.89 -2.02
C GLY A 90 15.89 5.18 -1.79
N GLU A 91 17.01 5.92 -1.86
CA GLU A 91 18.34 5.41 -1.56
C GLU A 91 18.47 4.96 -0.10
N LYS A 92 18.01 5.79 0.86
CA LYS A 92 17.98 5.43 2.29
C LYS A 92 17.09 4.22 2.56
N SER A 93 15.92 4.15 1.91
CA SER A 93 14.99 3.02 2.07
C SER A 93 15.54 1.73 1.46
N ALA A 94 16.20 1.81 0.31
CA ALA A 94 16.87 0.67 -0.31
C ALA A 94 17.98 0.12 0.59
N GLN A 95 18.79 1.02 1.15
CA GLN A 95 19.85 0.63 2.09
C GLN A 95 19.26 0.00 3.36
N ALA A 96 18.24 0.61 3.97
CA ALA A 96 17.58 0.07 5.15
C ALA A 96 16.94 -1.31 4.90
N PHE A 97 16.40 -1.54 3.69
CA PHE A 97 15.85 -2.85 3.30
C PHE A 97 16.95 -3.90 3.19
N VAL A 98 18.05 -3.59 2.50
CA VAL A 98 19.18 -4.51 2.37
C VAL A 98 19.77 -4.85 3.74
N GLU A 99 19.97 -3.87 4.61
CA GLU A 99 20.48 -4.07 5.97
C GLU A 99 19.53 -4.94 6.80
N ARG A 100 18.23 -4.66 6.74
CA ARG A 100 17.21 -5.44 7.45
C ARG A 100 17.20 -6.89 6.96
N TYR A 101 17.17 -7.10 5.65
CA TYR A 101 17.17 -8.43 5.06
C TYR A 101 18.43 -9.22 5.44
N LEU A 102 19.60 -8.57 5.42
CA LEU A 102 20.86 -9.20 5.83
C LEU A 102 20.86 -9.59 7.31
N GLN A 103 20.24 -8.78 8.19
CA GLN A 103 20.07 -9.12 9.60
C GLN A 103 19.16 -10.32 9.81
N ASP A 104 18.07 -10.41 9.03
CA ASP A 104 17.09 -11.47 9.15
C ASP A 104 17.58 -12.81 8.54
N HIS A 105 18.36 -12.76 7.44
CA HIS A 105 18.69 -13.94 6.63
C HIS A 105 20.18 -14.26 6.47
N GLY A 106 21.08 -13.33 6.78
CA GLY A 106 22.53 -13.52 6.67
C GLY A 106 23.11 -13.50 5.25
N ASP A 107 22.29 -13.30 4.21
CA ASP A 107 22.71 -13.03 2.83
C ASP A 107 21.92 -11.86 2.23
N TYR A 108 22.37 -11.31 1.10
CA TYR A 108 21.68 -10.21 0.40
C TYR A 108 20.40 -10.68 -0.30
N PRO A 109 19.35 -9.84 -0.36
CA PRO A 109 18.17 -10.15 -1.17
C PRO A 109 18.56 -10.13 -2.65
N ARG A 110 18.11 -11.12 -3.43
CA ARG A 110 18.39 -11.19 -4.87
C ARG A 110 17.21 -10.75 -5.70
N ARG A 111 15.98 -11.09 -5.28
CA ARG A 111 14.75 -10.80 -6.01
C ARG A 111 13.67 -10.22 -5.10
N LEU A 112 13.15 -9.05 -5.47
CA LEU A 112 12.13 -8.32 -4.74
C LEU A 112 10.90 -8.06 -5.62
N GLY A 113 9.71 -8.41 -5.12
CA GLY A 113 8.44 -7.92 -5.65
C GLY A 113 8.06 -6.62 -4.96
N LEU A 114 7.91 -5.52 -5.71
CA LEU A 114 7.52 -4.22 -5.17
C LEU A 114 6.21 -3.75 -5.81
N SER A 115 5.23 -3.47 -4.96
CA SER A 115 3.96 -2.89 -5.40
C SER A 115 4.05 -1.37 -5.44
N ILE A 116 3.62 -0.76 -6.55
CA ILE A 116 3.69 0.70 -6.77
C ILE A 116 2.31 1.27 -7.12
N TRP A 117 1.93 2.34 -6.41
CA TRP A 117 0.66 3.03 -6.59
C TRP A 117 0.85 4.44 -7.15
N GLY A 118 -0.02 4.84 -8.09
CA GLY A 118 0.00 6.19 -8.65
C GLY A 118 -0.28 7.28 -7.61
N THR A 119 -1.17 7.03 -6.64
CA THR A 119 -1.48 7.98 -5.56
C THR A 119 -0.28 8.21 -4.64
N ALA A 120 0.42 7.15 -4.22
CA ALA A 120 1.66 7.27 -3.44
C ALA A 120 2.75 8.01 -4.23
N THR A 121 2.88 7.73 -5.53
CA THR A 121 3.83 8.42 -6.43
C THR A 121 3.55 9.93 -6.50
N MET A 122 2.28 10.34 -6.56
CA MET A 122 1.89 11.76 -6.56
C MET A 122 2.23 12.46 -5.24
N ARG A 123 2.02 11.81 -4.10
CA ARG A 123 2.28 12.40 -2.77
C ARG A 123 3.78 12.52 -2.45
N THR A 124 4.57 11.57 -2.94
CA THR A 124 5.99 11.46 -2.61
C THR A 124 6.91 12.09 -3.64
N GLY A 125 6.46 12.23 -4.88
CA GLY A 125 7.36 12.53 -5.99
C GLY A 125 8.16 11.32 -6.45
N GLY A 126 7.74 10.09 -6.11
CA GLY A 126 8.29 8.84 -6.62
C GLY A 126 9.23 8.08 -5.70
N ASP A 127 8.94 7.97 -4.40
CA ASP A 127 9.80 7.23 -3.46
C ASP A 127 9.94 5.75 -3.85
N ASP A 128 8.84 5.10 -4.23
CA ASP A 128 8.82 3.67 -4.58
C ASP A 128 9.73 3.37 -5.79
N ILE A 129 9.64 4.19 -6.84
CA ILE A 129 10.46 4.00 -8.04
C ILE A 129 11.92 4.36 -7.77
N ALA A 130 12.18 5.37 -6.93
CA ALA A 130 13.53 5.69 -6.49
C ALA A 130 14.15 4.54 -5.69
N GLN A 131 13.39 3.92 -4.80
CA GLN A 131 13.83 2.73 -4.05
C GLN A 131 14.15 1.58 -5.00
N ALA A 132 13.30 1.31 -5.98
CA ALA A 132 13.54 0.27 -6.98
C ALA A 132 14.83 0.53 -7.78
N PHE A 133 15.03 1.76 -8.26
CA PHE A 133 16.25 2.16 -8.96
C PHE A 133 17.49 2.01 -8.08
N ALA A 134 17.45 2.48 -6.82
CA ALA A 134 18.56 2.35 -5.89
C ALA A 134 18.91 0.87 -5.62
N LEU A 135 17.92 0.01 -5.44
CA LEU A 135 18.11 -1.44 -5.26
C LEU A 135 18.79 -2.11 -6.47
N MET A 136 18.38 -1.72 -7.68
CA MET A 136 18.98 -2.19 -8.93
C MET A 136 20.37 -1.57 -9.22
N GLY A 137 20.78 -0.53 -8.49
CA GLY A 137 22.02 0.20 -8.74
C GLY A 137 21.93 1.11 -9.96
N VAL A 138 20.82 1.82 -10.11
CA VAL A 138 20.55 2.81 -11.16
C VAL A 138 20.27 4.16 -10.51
N ARG A 139 20.88 5.24 -11.00
CA ARG A 139 20.64 6.60 -10.50
C ARG A 139 19.99 7.47 -11.58
N PRO A 140 18.83 8.09 -11.33
CA PRO A 140 18.24 9.07 -12.23
C PRO A 140 19.12 10.31 -12.40
N ILE A 141 19.08 10.92 -13.59
CA ILE A 141 19.75 12.18 -13.92
C ILE A 141 18.68 13.23 -14.20
N TRP A 142 18.82 14.40 -13.57
CA TRP A 142 17.89 15.52 -13.72
C TRP A 142 18.46 16.65 -14.55
N SER A 143 17.64 17.23 -15.43
CA SER A 143 17.94 18.45 -16.14
C SER A 143 18.04 19.65 -15.19
N LEU A 144 19.13 20.41 -15.30
CA LEU A 144 19.32 21.66 -14.58
C LEU A 144 18.15 22.62 -14.85
N GLY A 145 17.67 23.31 -13.81
CA GLY A 145 16.54 24.25 -13.87
C GLY A 145 15.16 23.58 -13.82
N SER A 146 14.86 22.66 -14.74
CA SER A 146 13.52 22.05 -14.83
C SER A 146 13.25 20.91 -13.83
N GLN A 147 14.31 20.32 -13.26
CA GLN A 147 14.24 19.13 -12.39
C GLN A 147 13.51 17.93 -13.02
N ARG A 148 13.35 17.94 -14.36
CA ARG A 148 12.83 16.78 -15.09
C ARG A 148 13.90 15.71 -15.16
N VAL A 149 13.49 14.46 -15.02
CA VAL A 149 14.37 13.32 -15.27
C VAL A 149 14.65 13.27 -16.77
N SER A 150 15.92 13.43 -17.13
CA SER A 150 16.40 13.43 -18.51
C SER A 150 16.98 12.09 -18.92
N ASP A 151 17.62 11.40 -17.99
CA ASP A 151 18.31 10.12 -18.24
C ASP A 151 18.54 9.38 -16.92
N PHE A 152 19.32 8.30 -16.95
CA PHE A 152 19.84 7.60 -15.78
C PHE A 152 21.27 7.10 -16.01
N GLU A 153 22.01 6.84 -14.93
CA GLU A 153 23.30 6.16 -14.97
C GLU A 153 23.20 4.80 -14.25
N VAL A 154 23.89 3.79 -14.78
CA VAL A 154 24.07 2.51 -14.09
C VAL A 154 25.29 2.64 -13.19
N ILE A 155 25.09 2.55 -11.87
CA ILE A 155 26.16 2.61 -10.87
C ILE A 155 26.93 1.29 -10.90
N PRO A 156 28.26 1.28 -11.10
CA PRO A 156 29.06 0.04 -11.04
C PRO A 156 28.90 -0.70 -9.70
N SER A 157 28.78 -2.03 -9.73
CA SER A 157 28.60 -2.87 -8.54
C SER A 157 29.71 -2.70 -7.48
N MET A 158 30.94 -2.37 -7.91
CA MET A 158 32.03 -2.04 -6.98
C MET A 158 31.77 -0.79 -6.14
N LEU A 159 31.02 0.19 -6.68
CA LEU A 159 30.60 1.38 -5.93
C LEU A 159 29.33 1.11 -5.12
N LEU A 160 28.49 0.17 -5.56
CA LEU A 160 27.28 -0.25 -4.86
C LEU A 160 27.60 -1.03 -3.57
N ASN A 161 28.74 -1.72 -3.54
CA ASN A 161 29.24 -2.52 -2.40
C ASN A 161 28.26 -3.60 -1.92
N ARG A 162 27.45 -4.12 -2.86
CA ARG A 162 26.52 -5.25 -2.70
C ARG A 162 26.10 -5.75 -4.09
N PRO A 163 25.56 -6.97 -4.22
CA PRO A 163 24.88 -7.38 -5.43
C PRO A 163 23.70 -6.47 -5.78
N ARG A 164 23.35 -6.44 -7.08
CA ARG A 164 22.10 -5.82 -7.52
C ARG A 164 20.92 -6.66 -7.04
N VAL A 165 19.84 -5.99 -6.67
CA VAL A 165 18.56 -6.66 -6.37
C VAL A 165 17.69 -6.57 -7.62
N ASP A 166 17.24 -7.71 -8.14
CA ASP A 166 16.30 -7.79 -9.24
C ASP A 166 14.89 -7.42 -8.75
N VAL A 167 14.34 -6.32 -9.25
CA VAL A 167 13.07 -5.76 -8.75
C VAL A 167 11.97 -5.96 -9.79
N THR A 168 10.95 -6.73 -9.43
CA THR A 168 9.71 -6.86 -10.20
C THR A 168 8.64 -5.92 -9.65
N LEU A 169 8.14 -5.03 -10.49
CA LEU A 169 7.10 -4.06 -10.16
C LEU A 169 5.71 -4.61 -10.44
N ARG A 170 4.84 -4.57 -9.43
CA ARG A 170 3.39 -4.63 -9.63
C ARG A 170 2.80 -3.23 -9.59
N VAL A 171 2.48 -2.68 -10.76
CA VAL A 171 1.94 -1.32 -10.89
C VAL A 171 0.41 -1.32 -10.86
N SER A 172 -0.18 -0.36 -10.14
CA SER A 172 -1.64 -0.17 -10.20
C SER A 172 -2.08 0.35 -11.57
N GLY A 173 -3.34 0.10 -11.97
CA GLY A 173 -3.89 0.64 -13.23
C GLY A 173 -3.78 2.16 -13.31
N PHE A 174 -4.00 2.86 -12.20
CA PHE A 174 -3.82 4.31 -12.14
C PHE A 174 -2.35 4.74 -12.32
N PHE A 175 -1.38 3.97 -11.82
CA PHE A 175 0.04 4.24 -12.08
C PHE A 175 0.37 4.14 -13.57
N ARG A 176 -0.14 3.11 -14.25
CA ARG A 176 -0.01 2.94 -15.71
C ARG A 176 -0.53 4.17 -16.46
N ASP A 177 -1.69 4.68 -16.07
CA ASP A 177 -2.34 5.77 -16.79
C ASP A 177 -1.68 7.14 -16.52
N ALA A 178 -1.28 7.41 -15.27
CA ALA A 178 -0.71 8.69 -14.87
C ALA A 178 0.81 8.81 -15.14
N PHE A 179 1.55 7.69 -15.10
CA PHE A 179 3.02 7.66 -15.14
C PHE A 179 3.62 6.76 -16.24
N PRO A 180 3.13 6.81 -17.50
CA PRO A 180 3.68 5.97 -18.57
C PRO A 180 5.16 6.28 -18.86
N ASN A 181 5.61 7.52 -18.62
CA ASN A 181 7.02 7.90 -18.77
C ASN A 181 7.91 7.16 -17.77
N VAL A 182 7.44 6.97 -16.53
CA VAL A 182 8.19 6.30 -15.46
C VAL A 182 8.28 4.79 -15.75
N ILE A 183 7.21 4.18 -16.27
CA ILE A 183 7.25 2.79 -16.77
C ILE A 183 8.32 2.64 -17.84
N ARG A 184 8.33 3.53 -18.84
CA ARG A 184 9.34 3.49 -19.91
C ARG A 184 10.76 3.71 -19.38
N LEU A 185 10.95 4.61 -18.41
CA LEU A 185 12.24 4.85 -17.78
C LEU A 185 12.74 3.60 -17.04
N PHE A 186 11.87 2.95 -16.27
CA PHE A 186 12.21 1.76 -15.52
C PHE A 186 12.57 0.59 -16.44
N ASP A 187 11.79 0.35 -17.49
CA ASP A 187 12.11 -0.68 -18.49
C ASP A 187 13.46 -0.40 -19.16
N ALA A 188 13.73 0.84 -19.58
CA ALA A 188 15.04 1.19 -20.14
C ALA A 188 16.20 0.94 -19.16
N ALA A 189 16.00 1.19 -17.86
CA ALA A 189 16.99 0.89 -16.85
C ALA A 189 17.23 -0.63 -16.70
N VAL A 190 16.17 -1.44 -16.71
CA VAL A 190 16.28 -2.91 -16.72
C VAL A 190 17.09 -3.38 -17.93
N GLN A 191 16.78 -2.87 -19.13
CA GLN A 191 17.53 -3.20 -20.35
C GLN A 191 19.01 -2.80 -20.26
N ALA A 192 19.29 -1.61 -19.73
CA ALA A 192 20.65 -1.10 -19.58
C ALA A 192 21.45 -1.98 -18.60
N VAL A 193 20.87 -2.32 -17.44
CA VAL A 193 21.50 -3.19 -16.45
C VAL A 193 21.71 -4.60 -17.01
N ALA A 194 20.76 -5.16 -17.75
CA ALA A 194 20.91 -6.47 -18.38
C ALA A 194 22.06 -6.51 -19.41
N ARG A 195 22.30 -5.40 -20.13
CA ARG A 195 23.41 -5.28 -21.09
C ARG A 195 24.74 -4.88 -20.44
N TYR A 196 24.72 -4.37 -19.22
CA TYR A 196 25.90 -3.86 -18.52
C TYR A 196 26.78 -5.02 -18.05
N GLU A 197 27.97 -5.13 -18.63
CA GLU A 197 28.98 -6.11 -18.25
C GLU A 197 29.80 -5.60 -17.07
N GLU A 198 29.81 -6.38 -15.99
CA GLU A 198 30.57 -6.08 -14.79
C GLU A 198 31.59 -7.19 -14.52
N PRO A 199 32.76 -6.86 -13.95
CA PRO A 199 33.68 -7.89 -13.49
C PRO A 199 33.03 -8.79 -12.42
N GLY A 200 33.09 -10.10 -12.62
CA GLY A 200 32.53 -11.10 -11.69
C GLY A 200 31.02 -11.26 -11.79
N ASN A 201 30.41 -11.85 -10.76
CA ASN A 201 29.01 -12.30 -10.76
C ASN A 201 28.10 -11.38 -9.92
N SER A 202 28.38 -10.07 -9.91
CA SER A 202 27.62 -9.11 -9.09
C SER A 202 26.33 -8.62 -9.76
N ASN A 203 26.25 -8.72 -11.09
CA ASN A 203 25.07 -8.35 -11.87
C ASN A 203 24.10 -9.53 -12.02
N THR A 204 23.42 -9.85 -10.92
CA THR A 204 22.40 -10.92 -10.82
C THR A 204 21.24 -10.73 -11.80
N ILE A 205 20.90 -9.48 -12.14
CA ILE A 205 19.82 -9.14 -13.09
C ILE A 205 20.20 -9.60 -14.50
N ARG A 206 21.42 -9.30 -14.95
CA ARG A 206 21.92 -9.77 -16.25
C ARG A 206 21.90 -11.29 -16.34
N GLU A 207 22.41 -11.96 -15.32
CA GLU A 207 22.44 -13.44 -15.27
C GLU A 207 21.02 -14.02 -15.37
N ALA A 208 20.06 -13.45 -14.64
CA ALA A 208 18.66 -13.87 -14.68
C ALA A 208 18.03 -13.66 -16.06
N VAL A 209 18.29 -12.52 -16.71
CA VAL A 209 17.77 -12.23 -18.06
C VAL A 209 18.38 -13.16 -19.10
N LEU A 210 19.69 -13.37 -19.09
CA LEU A 210 20.37 -14.25 -20.06
C LEU A 210 19.95 -15.71 -19.90
N SER A 211 19.85 -16.21 -18.67
CA SER A 211 19.36 -17.56 -18.40
C SER A 211 17.95 -17.75 -18.93
N ARG A 212 17.06 -16.80 -18.63
CA ARG A 212 15.67 -16.87 -19.09
C ARG A 212 15.54 -16.75 -20.60
N GLN A 213 16.35 -15.90 -21.23
CA GLN A 213 16.39 -15.77 -22.68
C GLN A 213 16.77 -17.11 -23.32
N GLN A 214 17.83 -17.77 -22.84
CA GLN A 214 18.25 -19.07 -23.35
C GLN A 214 17.14 -20.12 -23.19
N GLU A 215 16.49 -20.19 -22.02
CA GLU A 215 15.36 -21.10 -21.80
C GLU A 215 14.21 -20.89 -22.80
N LEU A 216 13.91 -19.63 -23.14
CA LEU A 216 12.84 -19.28 -24.07
C LEU A 216 13.23 -19.60 -25.52
N GLU A 217 14.50 -19.37 -25.89
CA GLU A 217 15.04 -19.77 -27.20
C GLU A 217 15.01 -21.29 -27.38
N ASP A 218 15.38 -22.04 -26.33
CA ASP A 218 15.30 -23.51 -26.32
C ASP A 218 13.85 -24.02 -26.42
N GLN A 219 12.87 -23.22 -25.95
CA GLN A 219 11.43 -23.48 -26.12
C GLN A 219 10.89 -23.05 -27.50
N GLY A 220 11.75 -22.51 -28.38
CA GLY A 220 11.42 -22.19 -29.76
C GLY A 220 10.95 -20.75 -30.00
N LEU A 221 11.06 -19.85 -29.01
CA LEU A 221 10.86 -18.43 -29.26
C LEU A 221 12.01 -17.86 -30.10
N SER A 222 11.72 -16.85 -30.92
CA SER A 222 12.78 -16.15 -31.63
C SER A 222 13.68 -15.39 -30.64
N PRO A 223 14.99 -15.22 -30.92
CA PRO A 223 15.89 -14.51 -30.02
C PRO A 223 15.39 -13.10 -29.62
N GLU A 224 14.75 -12.39 -30.56
CA GLU A 224 14.17 -11.06 -30.28
C GLU A 224 13.01 -11.12 -29.29
N MET A 225 12.09 -12.08 -29.45
CA MET A 225 10.95 -12.25 -28.54
C MET A 225 11.39 -12.80 -27.18
N ALA A 226 12.34 -13.74 -27.18
CA ALA A 226 12.93 -14.31 -25.97
C ALA A 226 13.64 -13.23 -25.14
N ALA A 227 14.48 -12.40 -25.77
CA ALA A 227 15.16 -11.29 -25.09
C ALA A 227 14.16 -10.28 -24.49
N GLN A 228 13.10 -9.96 -25.25
CA GLN A 228 12.06 -9.06 -24.77
C GLN A 228 11.33 -9.64 -23.55
N GLU A 229 10.83 -10.88 -23.63
CA GLU A 229 10.09 -11.50 -22.53
C GLU A 229 10.95 -11.76 -21.29
N ALA A 230 12.20 -12.20 -21.47
CA ALA A 230 13.13 -12.45 -20.36
C ALA A 230 13.41 -11.20 -19.50
N SER A 231 13.30 -10.02 -20.12
CA SER A 231 13.54 -8.72 -19.49
C SER A 231 12.32 -8.10 -18.81
N TYR A 232 11.14 -8.72 -18.88
CA TYR A 232 9.95 -8.18 -18.25
C TYR A 232 10.08 -8.09 -16.72
N ARG A 233 9.91 -6.88 -16.20
CA ARG A 233 9.92 -6.58 -14.75
C ARG A 233 8.79 -5.65 -14.31
N ILE A 234 7.87 -5.28 -15.20
CA ILE A 234 6.75 -4.39 -14.88
C ILE A 234 5.43 -5.06 -15.26
N PHE A 235 4.61 -5.35 -14.26
CA PHE A 235 3.35 -6.06 -14.41
C PHE A 235 2.18 -5.24 -13.87
N GLY A 236 1.14 -5.10 -14.70
CA GLY A 236 0.00 -4.23 -14.49
C GLY A 236 -1.32 -4.97 -14.65
N SER A 237 -2.42 -4.30 -14.32
CA SER A 237 -3.75 -4.77 -14.75
C SER A 237 -3.87 -4.61 -16.28
N LYS A 238 -4.76 -5.37 -16.93
CA LYS A 238 -5.05 -5.23 -18.36
C LYS A 238 -5.34 -3.77 -18.75
N PRO A 239 -4.91 -3.28 -19.93
CA PRO A 239 -5.24 -1.93 -20.39
C PRO A 239 -6.75 -1.64 -20.30
N GLY A 240 -7.11 -0.51 -19.68
CA GLY A 240 -8.51 -0.14 -19.43
C GLY A 240 -9.15 -0.76 -18.18
N GLU A 241 -8.49 -1.71 -17.52
CA GLU A 241 -8.94 -2.35 -16.28
C GLU A 241 -8.08 -1.91 -15.08
N TYR A 242 -8.64 -2.08 -13.86
CA TYR A 242 -8.07 -1.62 -12.59
C TYR A 242 -8.26 -2.66 -11.48
N GLY A 243 -7.50 -2.52 -10.39
CA GLY A 243 -7.54 -3.41 -9.23
C GLY A 243 -6.64 -4.64 -9.37
N ALA A 244 -6.65 -5.47 -8.33
CA ALA A 244 -5.82 -6.67 -8.21
C ALA A 244 -6.60 -8.00 -8.24
N GLY A 245 -7.92 -7.94 -8.48
CA GLY A 245 -8.77 -9.14 -8.63
C GLY A 245 -9.26 -9.77 -7.31
N LEU A 246 -8.72 -9.38 -6.15
CA LEU A 246 -9.01 -10.02 -4.86
C LEU A 246 -10.25 -9.46 -4.14
N ASN A 247 -10.48 -8.15 -4.20
CA ASN A 247 -11.49 -7.48 -3.38
C ASN A 247 -12.87 -8.12 -3.53
N ARG A 248 -13.31 -8.31 -4.78
CA ARG A 248 -14.62 -8.90 -5.08
C ARG A 248 -14.75 -10.35 -4.59
N LEU A 249 -13.67 -11.13 -4.58
CA LEU A 249 -13.73 -12.52 -4.11
C LEU A 249 -13.90 -12.57 -2.60
N ILE A 250 -13.16 -11.74 -1.88
CA ILE A 250 -13.22 -11.67 -0.40
C ILE A 250 -14.55 -11.08 0.07
N GLU A 251 -15.01 -10.00 -0.57
CA GLU A 251 -16.29 -9.35 -0.28
C GLU A 251 -17.47 -10.31 -0.50
N ASN A 252 -17.50 -11.04 -1.62
CA ASN A 252 -18.60 -11.96 -1.95
C ASN A 252 -18.41 -13.38 -1.40
N ARG A 253 -17.34 -13.64 -0.62
CA ARG A 253 -16.99 -14.98 -0.10
C ARG A 253 -16.85 -16.06 -1.19
N THR A 254 -16.59 -15.68 -2.45
CA THR A 254 -16.53 -16.60 -3.60
C THR A 254 -15.11 -17.16 -3.79
N TRP A 255 -14.57 -17.81 -2.77
CA TRP A 255 -13.26 -18.48 -2.80
C TRP A 255 -13.22 -19.60 -1.76
N ASP A 256 -12.60 -20.72 -2.11
CA ASP A 256 -12.52 -21.91 -1.27
C ASP A 256 -11.14 -22.08 -0.66
N SER A 257 -10.09 -21.61 -1.35
CA SER A 257 -8.70 -21.77 -0.94
C SER A 257 -7.85 -20.53 -1.23
N ALA A 258 -6.69 -20.44 -0.58
CA ALA A 258 -5.69 -19.41 -0.89
C ALA A 258 -5.22 -19.48 -2.36
N ASP A 259 -5.25 -20.66 -2.99
CA ASP A 259 -4.88 -20.82 -4.40
C ASP A 259 -5.87 -20.13 -5.35
N ASP A 260 -7.16 -20.06 -5.01
CA ASP A 260 -8.15 -19.32 -5.81
C ASP A 260 -7.83 -17.81 -5.84
N LEU A 261 -7.40 -17.29 -4.69
CA LEU A 261 -6.96 -15.89 -4.55
C LEU A 261 -5.66 -15.67 -5.35
N ALA A 262 -4.70 -16.60 -5.28
CA ALA A 262 -3.47 -16.53 -6.07
C ALA A 262 -3.77 -16.51 -7.58
N GLU A 263 -4.66 -17.38 -8.06
CA GLU A 263 -5.07 -17.43 -9.46
C GLU A 263 -5.73 -16.13 -9.92
N ALA A 264 -6.63 -15.58 -9.10
CA ALA A 264 -7.29 -14.31 -9.40
C ALA A 264 -6.30 -13.15 -9.50
N TYR A 265 -5.35 -13.08 -8.56
CA TYR A 265 -4.29 -12.06 -8.57
C TYR A 265 -3.45 -12.13 -9.85
N MET A 266 -3.01 -13.34 -10.22
CA MET A 266 -2.18 -13.54 -11.40
C MET A 266 -2.98 -13.30 -12.69
N LYS A 267 -4.24 -13.71 -12.76
CA LYS A 267 -5.13 -13.45 -13.92
C LYS A 267 -5.31 -11.96 -14.17
N THR A 268 -5.49 -11.17 -13.11
CA THR A 268 -5.68 -9.72 -13.24
C THR A 268 -4.35 -8.99 -13.49
N GLY A 269 -3.24 -9.43 -12.89
CA GLY A 269 -1.95 -8.74 -12.92
C GLY A 269 -0.95 -9.14 -14.01
N ALA A 270 -1.23 -10.19 -14.77
CA ALA A 270 -0.30 -10.78 -15.75
C ALA A 270 -0.19 -10.00 -17.08
N TYR A 271 -0.09 -8.67 -17.04
CA TYR A 271 0.13 -7.86 -18.24
C TYR A 271 1.45 -7.10 -18.14
N ALA A 272 2.37 -7.36 -19.08
CA ALA A 272 3.69 -6.75 -19.08
C ALA A 272 3.66 -5.35 -19.69
N TYR A 273 4.37 -4.40 -19.08
CA TYR A 273 4.48 -3.01 -19.52
C TYR A 273 5.95 -2.62 -19.76
N GLY A 274 6.20 -1.73 -20.73
CA GLY A 274 7.56 -1.29 -21.06
C GLY A 274 7.62 -0.37 -22.29
N GLN A 275 8.81 -0.21 -22.87
CA GLN A 275 9.04 0.60 -24.07
C GLN A 275 8.68 -0.13 -25.37
N PHE A 276 8.45 -1.44 -25.32
CA PHE A 276 8.13 -2.26 -26.49
C PHE A 276 6.76 -1.90 -27.09
N LYS A 277 6.61 -2.11 -28.40
CA LYS A 277 5.44 -1.68 -29.19
C LYS A 277 4.10 -2.24 -28.67
N ALA A 278 4.11 -3.42 -28.04
CA ALA A 278 2.93 -4.11 -27.52
C ALA A 278 2.82 -4.00 -25.99
N SER A 279 3.18 -2.87 -25.37
CA SER A 279 3.03 -2.65 -23.93
C SER A 279 1.58 -2.88 -23.47
N GLY A 280 1.41 -3.58 -22.34
CA GLY A 280 0.12 -4.05 -21.86
C GLY A 280 -0.32 -5.39 -22.46
N THR A 281 0.62 -6.18 -22.98
CA THR A 281 0.35 -7.54 -23.49
C THR A 281 0.21 -8.53 -22.36
N ALA A 282 -0.65 -9.55 -22.55
CA ALA A 282 -0.72 -10.68 -21.63
C ALA A 282 0.62 -11.42 -21.59
N ALA A 283 1.13 -11.68 -20.39
CA ALA A 283 2.46 -12.24 -20.14
C ALA A 283 2.43 -13.13 -18.88
N ARG A 284 1.46 -14.06 -18.82
CA ARG A 284 1.21 -14.90 -17.64
C ARG A 284 2.41 -15.75 -17.23
N ALA A 285 2.98 -16.49 -18.18
CA ALA A 285 4.16 -17.32 -17.90
C ALA A 285 5.36 -16.48 -17.40
N ALA A 286 5.60 -15.32 -17.99
CA ALA A 286 6.65 -14.41 -17.53
C ALA A 286 6.36 -13.86 -16.13
N PHE A 287 5.10 -13.54 -15.81
CA PHE A 287 4.72 -13.07 -14.48
C PHE A 287 4.89 -14.14 -13.42
N GLU A 288 4.41 -15.36 -13.67
CA GLU A 288 4.60 -16.52 -12.79
C GLU A 288 6.09 -16.78 -12.53
N GLN A 289 6.93 -16.71 -13.57
CA GLN A 289 8.36 -16.89 -13.43
C GLN A 289 9.02 -15.83 -12.54
N GLN A 290 8.57 -14.58 -12.59
CA GLN A 290 9.05 -13.55 -11.67
C GLN A 290 8.58 -13.82 -10.24
N LEU A 291 7.29 -14.13 -10.06
CA LEU A 291 6.70 -14.39 -8.74
C LEU A 291 7.34 -15.60 -8.04
N GLN A 292 7.50 -16.73 -8.74
CA GLN A 292 8.10 -17.95 -8.18
C GLN A 292 9.51 -17.71 -7.63
N GLY A 293 10.23 -16.75 -8.20
CA GLY A 293 11.61 -16.44 -7.84
C GLY A 293 11.78 -15.41 -6.74
N LEU A 294 10.73 -14.84 -6.16
CA LEU A 294 10.86 -13.74 -5.20
C LEU A 294 11.40 -14.22 -3.85
N ASP A 295 12.45 -13.55 -3.36
CA ASP A 295 12.93 -13.74 -1.99
C ASP A 295 12.07 -12.94 -1.00
N ALA A 296 11.60 -11.77 -1.44
CA ALA A 296 10.80 -10.86 -0.64
C ALA A 296 9.71 -10.16 -1.46
N VAL A 297 8.64 -9.75 -0.75
CA VAL A 297 7.57 -8.89 -1.23
C VAL A 297 7.52 -7.65 -0.36
N MET A 298 7.39 -6.47 -0.98
CA MET A 298 7.32 -5.20 -0.25
C MET A 298 6.21 -4.28 -0.77
N GLN A 299 5.60 -3.57 0.17
CA GLN A 299 4.70 -2.45 -0.06
C GLN A 299 5.15 -1.30 0.83
N ASN A 300 5.08 -0.09 0.29
CA ASN A 300 5.44 1.12 1.01
C ASN A 300 4.17 1.87 1.47
N GLN A 301 4.27 2.52 2.62
CA GLN A 301 3.27 3.45 3.15
C GLN A 301 3.90 4.83 3.29
N ASP A 302 3.32 5.80 2.58
CA ASP A 302 3.91 7.13 2.43
C ASP A 302 3.34 8.19 3.39
N ASN A 303 2.31 7.86 4.17
CA ASN A 303 1.54 8.83 4.95
C ASN A 303 1.01 8.24 6.28
N ARG A 304 0.45 9.09 7.16
CA ARG A 304 -0.07 8.68 8.49
C ARG A 304 -1.59 8.79 8.64
N GLU A 305 -2.27 9.30 7.63
CA GLU A 305 -3.72 9.48 7.63
C GLU A 305 -4.47 8.15 7.58
N HIS A 306 -3.84 7.08 7.11
CA HIS A 306 -4.38 5.72 7.08
C HIS A 306 -3.26 4.69 7.31
N ASP A 307 -3.63 3.47 7.71
CA ASP A 307 -2.71 2.34 7.83
C ASP A 307 -3.12 1.11 6.99
N ILE A 308 -2.37 0.00 7.13
CA ILE A 308 -2.60 -1.23 6.34
C ILE A 308 -3.94 -1.91 6.62
N LEU A 309 -4.61 -1.59 7.73
CA LEU A 309 -5.94 -2.05 8.10
C LEU A 309 -7.01 -0.96 7.93
N ASP A 310 -6.72 0.10 7.16
CA ASP A 310 -7.70 1.14 6.78
C ASP A 310 -7.97 1.16 5.26
N SER A 311 -7.28 0.34 4.46
CA SER A 311 -7.51 0.28 3.01
C SER A 311 -7.33 -1.12 2.42
N ASN A 312 -8.34 -1.54 1.64
CA ASN A 312 -8.34 -2.82 0.93
C ASN A 312 -7.18 -3.00 -0.07
N SER A 313 -6.54 -1.91 -0.51
CA SER A 313 -5.51 -2.00 -1.54
C SER A 313 -4.22 -2.64 -1.02
N TYR A 314 -3.94 -2.52 0.28
CA TYR A 314 -2.74 -3.06 0.91
C TYR A 314 -2.68 -4.59 0.81
N TYR A 315 -3.68 -5.31 1.34
CA TYR A 315 -3.73 -6.76 1.21
C TYR A 315 -3.87 -7.19 -0.25
N ALA A 316 -4.60 -6.42 -1.07
CA ALA A 316 -4.88 -6.82 -2.44
C ALA A 316 -3.61 -6.84 -3.31
N PHE A 317 -2.68 -5.90 -3.08
CA PHE A 317 -1.41 -5.82 -3.81
C PHE A 317 -0.29 -6.61 -3.12
N GLN A 318 -0.03 -6.34 -1.83
CA GLN A 318 1.06 -6.97 -1.08
C GLN A 318 0.72 -8.41 -0.71
N GLY A 319 -0.44 -8.62 -0.07
CA GLY A 319 -0.92 -9.95 0.30
C GLY A 319 -1.15 -10.82 -0.94
N GLY A 320 -1.77 -10.27 -1.98
CA GLY A 320 -1.97 -10.98 -3.25
C GLY A 320 -0.67 -11.44 -3.92
N MET A 321 0.37 -10.59 -3.92
CA MET A 321 1.68 -10.96 -4.44
C MET A 321 2.34 -12.06 -3.61
N ALA A 322 2.30 -11.95 -2.29
CA ALA A 322 2.86 -12.94 -1.38
C ALA A 322 2.15 -14.29 -1.52
N ASN A 323 0.81 -14.28 -1.60
CA ASN A 323 0.00 -15.47 -1.80
C ASN A 323 0.31 -16.15 -3.14
N ALA A 324 0.36 -15.39 -4.24
CA ALA A 324 0.70 -15.93 -5.55
C ALA A 324 2.12 -16.52 -5.59
N THR A 325 3.08 -15.87 -4.93
CA THR A 325 4.45 -16.39 -4.77
C THR A 325 4.47 -17.71 -4.01
N ARG A 326 3.74 -17.79 -2.89
CA ARG A 326 3.60 -19.02 -2.08
C ARG A 326 2.97 -20.15 -2.88
N SER A 327 1.88 -19.86 -3.60
CA SER A 327 1.15 -20.84 -4.42
C SER A 327 2.05 -21.44 -5.53
N LEU A 328 2.84 -20.60 -6.21
CA LEU A 328 3.73 -21.04 -7.30
C LEU A 328 5.00 -21.77 -6.83
N SER A 329 5.60 -21.31 -5.73
CA SER A 329 6.90 -21.83 -5.26
C SER A 329 6.78 -22.90 -4.17
N GLY A 330 5.62 -23.04 -3.54
CA GLY A 330 5.42 -23.85 -2.34
C GLY A 330 6.03 -23.26 -1.06
N LYS A 331 6.70 -22.10 -1.14
CA LYS A 331 7.32 -21.42 0.00
C LYS A 331 6.85 -19.96 0.07
N ALA A 332 6.45 -19.50 1.26
CA ALA A 332 6.12 -18.08 1.43
C ALA A 332 7.37 -17.19 1.26
N PRO A 333 7.28 -16.07 0.54
CA PRO A 333 8.36 -15.08 0.52
C PRO A 333 8.38 -14.31 1.84
N GLU A 334 9.48 -13.63 2.12
CA GLU A 334 9.54 -12.70 3.24
C GLU A 334 8.76 -11.44 2.91
N ILE A 335 7.85 -11.02 3.79
CA ILE A 335 6.95 -9.89 3.51
C ILE A 335 7.36 -8.70 4.36
N TYR A 336 7.79 -7.62 3.70
CA TYR A 336 8.21 -6.38 4.33
C TYR A 336 7.24 -5.24 4.06
N HIS A 337 7.13 -4.33 5.03
CA HIS A 337 6.40 -3.08 4.94
C HIS A 337 7.35 -1.91 5.21
N ALA A 338 7.45 -0.98 4.27
CA ALA A 338 8.28 0.21 4.44
C ALA A 338 7.44 1.43 4.84
N ASP A 339 7.73 2.00 5.99
CA ASP A 339 7.11 3.22 6.52
C ASP A 339 7.93 4.43 6.08
N HIS A 340 7.45 5.11 5.03
CA HIS A 340 8.04 6.33 4.42
C HIS A 340 7.32 7.61 4.85
N ALA A 341 6.40 7.50 5.81
CA ALA A 341 5.61 8.62 6.27
C ALA A 341 6.43 9.67 7.04
N ASN A 342 7.57 9.27 7.61
CA ASN A 342 8.61 10.19 8.05
C ASN A 342 9.81 10.14 7.08
N PRO A 343 9.94 11.11 6.15
CA PRO A 343 11.01 11.11 5.16
C PRO A 343 12.43 11.17 5.76
N ALA A 344 12.57 11.67 6.99
CA ALA A 344 13.88 11.75 7.64
C ALA A 344 14.37 10.39 8.12
N MET A 345 13.47 9.43 8.36
CA MET A 345 13.78 8.14 8.96
C MET A 345 12.84 7.06 8.41
N PRO A 346 13.06 6.58 7.16
CA PRO A 346 12.32 5.43 6.63
C PRO A 346 12.57 4.21 7.51
N LYS A 347 11.53 3.40 7.76
CA LYS A 347 11.64 2.19 8.59
C LYS A 347 11.14 0.97 7.83
N ILE A 348 11.93 -0.09 7.83
CA ILE A 348 11.57 -1.39 7.22
C ILE A 348 11.19 -2.35 8.34
N ARG A 349 9.94 -2.83 8.31
CA ARG A 349 9.40 -3.82 9.23
C ARG A 349 8.98 -5.06 8.46
N THR A 350 8.91 -6.21 9.12
CA THR A 350 8.14 -7.31 8.54
C THR A 350 6.65 -6.96 8.57
N LEU A 351 5.86 -7.56 7.69
CA LEU A 351 4.41 -7.37 7.71
C LEU A 351 3.80 -7.82 9.04
N LYS A 352 4.31 -8.89 9.63
CA LYS A 352 3.90 -9.36 10.96
C LYS A 352 4.12 -8.30 12.05
N GLU A 353 5.27 -7.62 12.04
CA GLU A 353 5.55 -6.51 12.96
C GLU A 353 4.60 -5.33 12.73
N GLU A 354 4.32 -4.97 11.47
CA GLU A 354 3.42 -3.86 11.17
C GLU A 354 1.97 -4.17 11.52
N LEU A 355 1.46 -5.37 11.22
CA LEU A 355 0.13 -5.83 11.63
C LEU A 355 -0.02 -5.79 13.16
N ALA A 356 0.94 -6.35 13.89
CA ALA A 356 0.93 -6.32 15.35
C ALA A 356 0.98 -4.88 15.91
N LYS A 357 1.77 -3.99 15.29
CA LYS A 357 1.83 -2.57 15.63
C LYS A 357 0.48 -1.90 15.41
N VAL A 358 -0.11 -2.01 14.22
CA VAL A 358 -1.39 -1.36 13.86
C VAL A 358 -2.53 -1.85 14.73
N ILE A 359 -2.61 -3.17 14.97
CA ILE A 359 -3.61 -3.76 15.87
C ILE A 359 -3.53 -3.12 17.26
N ARG A 360 -2.32 -2.94 17.82
CA ARG A 360 -2.16 -2.32 19.14
C ARG A 360 -2.33 -0.80 19.13
N SER A 361 -1.76 -0.10 18.15
CA SER A 361 -1.69 1.35 18.15
C SER A 361 -2.99 2.03 17.70
N ARG A 362 -3.82 1.31 16.93
CA ARG A 362 -5.08 1.83 16.41
C ARG A 362 -6.28 0.92 16.69
N VAL A 363 -6.29 -0.34 16.22
CA VAL A 363 -7.49 -1.23 16.33
C VAL A 363 -7.98 -1.36 17.76
N LEU A 364 -7.07 -1.72 18.67
CA LEU A 364 -7.37 -1.95 20.09
C LEU A 364 -7.20 -0.69 20.94
N ASN A 365 -6.91 0.46 20.34
CA ASN A 365 -6.64 1.69 21.07
C ASN A 365 -7.95 2.34 21.51
N PRO A 366 -8.21 2.49 22.83
CA PRO A 366 -9.44 3.10 23.32
C PRO A 366 -9.67 4.51 22.77
N LYS A 367 -8.60 5.26 22.46
CA LYS A 367 -8.74 6.60 21.84
C LYS A 367 -9.35 6.53 20.45
N TRP A 368 -8.96 5.54 19.64
CA TRP A 368 -9.51 5.36 18.30
C TRP A 368 -10.94 4.82 18.37
N ILE A 369 -11.20 3.80 19.21
CA ILE A 369 -12.55 3.26 19.41
C ILE A 369 -13.51 4.37 19.87
N ASN A 370 -13.12 5.17 20.87
CA ASN A 370 -13.93 6.30 21.34
C ASN A 370 -14.16 7.35 20.25
N ALA A 371 -13.13 7.72 19.49
CA ALA A 371 -13.27 8.67 18.39
C ALA A 371 -14.24 8.16 17.32
N MET A 372 -14.18 6.88 16.95
CA MET A 372 -15.14 6.30 16.01
C MET A 372 -16.56 6.35 16.57
N ARG A 373 -16.76 6.11 17.88
CA ARG A 373 -18.09 6.21 18.50
C ARG A 373 -18.71 7.61 18.44
N GLU A 374 -17.91 8.66 18.33
CA GLU A 374 -18.40 10.04 18.14
C GLU A 374 -18.97 10.28 16.73
N HIS A 375 -18.78 9.34 15.78
CA HIS A 375 -19.17 9.48 14.37
C HIS A 375 -20.27 8.51 13.91
N GLY A 376 -21.04 7.94 14.84
CA GLY A 376 -22.26 7.17 14.56
C GLY A 376 -22.08 6.09 13.48
N TYR A 377 -22.96 6.07 12.48
CA TYR A 377 -22.95 5.07 11.40
C TYR A 377 -21.58 4.95 10.71
N LYS A 378 -20.92 6.07 10.41
CA LYS A 378 -19.63 6.06 9.69
C LYS A 378 -18.49 5.54 10.58
N GLY A 379 -18.52 5.85 11.87
CA GLY A 379 -17.56 5.30 12.82
C GLY A 379 -17.68 3.78 12.97
N ALA A 380 -18.90 3.27 13.05
CA ALA A 380 -19.17 1.83 13.02
C ALA A 380 -18.70 1.17 11.72
N PHE A 381 -18.88 1.83 10.58
CA PHE A 381 -18.37 1.35 9.29
C PHE A 381 -16.84 1.19 9.30
N GLU A 382 -16.08 2.15 9.86
CA GLU A 382 -14.61 2.03 9.90
C GLU A 382 -14.14 0.86 10.78
N MET A 383 -14.90 0.51 11.82
CA MET A 383 -14.66 -0.69 12.62
C MET A 383 -14.90 -1.98 11.81
N ALA A 384 -16.00 -2.07 11.06
CA ALA A 384 -16.27 -3.22 10.21
C ALA A 384 -15.22 -3.39 9.10
N ALA A 385 -14.90 -2.30 8.39
CA ALA A 385 -13.87 -2.30 7.36
C ALA A 385 -12.50 -2.75 7.89
N THR A 386 -12.14 -2.34 9.12
CA THR A 386 -10.93 -2.82 9.80
C THR A 386 -10.91 -4.35 9.94
N VAL A 387 -12.02 -4.94 10.40
CA VAL A 387 -12.14 -6.39 10.62
C VAL A 387 -12.03 -7.13 9.29
N ASP A 388 -12.70 -6.63 8.24
CA ASP A 388 -12.59 -7.18 6.89
C ASP A 388 -11.17 -7.13 6.34
N TYR A 389 -10.46 -6.02 6.54
CA TYR A 389 -9.09 -5.88 6.02
C TYR A 389 -8.10 -6.76 6.79
N LEU A 390 -8.30 -6.94 8.09
CA LEU A 390 -7.53 -7.88 8.91
C LEU A 390 -7.76 -9.32 8.43
N PHE A 391 -9.02 -9.72 8.23
CA PHE A 391 -9.37 -11.02 7.65
C PHE A 391 -8.75 -11.21 6.26
N ALA A 392 -8.84 -10.21 5.39
CA ALA A 392 -8.35 -10.30 4.02
C ALA A 392 -6.82 -10.40 3.95
N TYR A 393 -6.12 -9.70 4.84
CA TYR A 393 -4.67 -9.85 4.99
C TYR A 393 -4.32 -11.26 5.44
N ASP A 394 -5.08 -11.84 6.37
CA ASP A 394 -4.82 -13.19 6.82
C ASP A 394 -5.11 -14.23 5.75
N ALA A 395 -6.23 -14.11 5.04
CA ALA A 395 -6.60 -14.97 3.91
C ALA A 395 -5.51 -15.00 2.81
N THR A 396 -4.76 -13.91 2.66
CA THR A 396 -3.67 -13.82 1.69
C THR A 396 -2.30 -14.18 2.27
N THR A 397 -2.05 -14.01 3.56
CA THR A 397 -0.69 -14.10 4.13
C THR A 397 -0.51 -15.10 5.27
N ASP A 398 -1.57 -15.51 5.96
CA ASP A 398 -1.53 -16.40 7.15
C ASP A 398 -0.62 -15.84 8.26
N LEU A 399 -0.89 -14.60 8.68
CA LEU A 399 -0.03 -13.82 9.59
C LEU A 399 -0.73 -13.31 10.85
N ILE A 400 -2.06 -13.40 10.92
CA ILE A 400 -2.82 -13.00 12.11
C ILE A 400 -2.86 -14.18 13.09
N ALA A 401 -2.41 -13.94 14.31
CA ALA A 401 -2.44 -14.96 15.36
C ALA A 401 -3.81 -15.04 16.05
N ASP A 402 -4.15 -16.21 16.59
CA ASP A 402 -5.39 -16.44 17.36
C ASP A 402 -5.65 -15.40 18.45
N TYR A 403 -4.62 -14.99 19.20
CA TYR A 403 -4.80 -13.99 20.25
C TYR A 403 -5.17 -12.61 19.69
N GLN A 404 -4.78 -12.30 18.44
CA GLN A 404 -5.13 -11.05 17.78
C GLN A 404 -6.60 -11.08 17.36
N TYR A 405 -7.09 -12.20 16.82
CA TYR A 405 -8.52 -12.39 16.57
C TYR A 405 -9.36 -12.29 17.85
N ALA A 406 -8.92 -12.96 18.92
CA ALA A 406 -9.61 -12.88 20.21
C ALA A 406 -9.67 -11.43 20.73
N GLN A 407 -8.54 -10.72 20.75
CA GLN A 407 -8.49 -9.32 21.21
C GLN A 407 -9.36 -8.38 20.36
N VAL A 408 -9.37 -8.55 19.04
CA VAL A 408 -10.21 -7.74 18.14
C VAL A 408 -11.70 -8.05 18.34
N SER A 409 -12.04 -9.34 18.50
CA SER A 409 -13.41 -9.77 18.81
C SER A 409 -13.89 -9.16 20.13
N ASP A 410 -13.07 -9.24 21.18
CA ASP A 410 -13.36 -8.68 22.49
C ASP A 410 -13.58 -7.17 22.41
N ALA A 411 -12.65 -6.44 21.78
CA ALA A 411 -12.67 -4.98 21.80
C ALA A 411 -13.72 -4.35 20.88
N LEU A 412 -13.97 -4.94 19.70
CA LEU A 412 -14.84 -4.33 18.69
C LEU A 412 -16.25 -4.92 18.67
N VAL A 413 -16.43 -6.19 19.06
CA VAL A 413 -17.73 -6.88 18.91
C VAL A 413 -18.35 -7.24 20.25
N LEU A 414 -17.58 -7.82 21.17
CA LEU A 414 -18.11 -8.39 22.42
C LEU A 414 -18.07 -7.40 23.61
N ASP A 415 -17.30 -6.31 23.53
CA ASP A 415 -17.34 -5.24 24.54
C ASP A 415 -18.74 -4.63 24.59
N ALA A 416 -19.36 -4.68 25.77
CA ALA A 416 -20.76 -4.29 25.94
C ALA A 416 -21.05 -2.84 25.50
N ALA A 417 -20.09 -1.92 25.73
CA ALA A 417 -20.27 -0.52 25.38
C ALA A 417 -20.11 -0.28 23.87
N ASN A 418 -19.20 -0.99 23.21
CA ASN A 418 -19.05 -0.91 21.76
C ASN A 418 -20.18 -1.64 21.02
N GLN A 419 -20.59 -2.80 21.52
CA GLN A 419 -21.72 -3.55 20.99
C GLN A 419 -23.01 -2.73 21.03
N GLN A 420 -23.31 -2.07 22.16
CA GLN A 420 -24.47 -1.18 22.27
C GLN A 420 -24.40 -0.04 21.24
N PHE A 421 -23.25 0.60 21.10
CA PHE A 421 -23.04 1.65 20.10
C PHE A 421 -23.33 1.13 18.68
N LEU A 422 -22.83 -0.06 18.33
CA LEU A 422 -23.04 -0.65 17.01
C LEU A 422 -24.50 -1.02 16.78
N ARG A 423 -25.19 -1.60 17.77
CA ARG A 423 -26.63 -1.90 17.69
C ARG A 423 -27.46 -0.65 17.41
N GLU A 424 -27.12 0.46 18.04
CA GLU A 424 -27.83 1.74 17.87
C GLU A 424 -27.55 2.41 16.52
N HIS A 425 -26.29 2.42 16.07
CA HIS A 425 -25.87 3.26 14.96
C HIS A 425 -25.68 2.53 13.63
N ASN A 426 -25.32 1.24 13.67
CA ASN A 426 -25.12 0.41 12.49
C ASN A 426 -25.17 -1.10 12.84
N PRO A 427 -26.35 -1.68 13.08
CA PRO A 427 -26.48 -3.10 13.43
C PRO A 427 -25.99 -4.04 12.32
N ALA A 428 -26.04 -3.62 11.05
CA ALA A 428 -25.49 -4.40 9.93
C ALA A 428 -23.96 -4.54 10.03
N ALA A 429 -23.25 -3.49 10.46
CA ALA A 429 -21.81 -3.58 10.69
C ALA A 429 -21.45 -4.53 11.84
N LEU A 430 -22.27 -4.57 12.91
CA LEU A 430 -22.07 -5.53 14.01
C LEU A 430 -22.18 -6.98 13.51
N GLU A 431 -23.22 -7.25 12.73
CA GLU A 431 -23.46 -8.56 12.12
C GLU A 431 -22.30 -8.96 11.21
N GLU A 432 -21.90 -8.07 10.29
CA GLU A 432 -20.82 -8.31 9.35
C GLU A 432 -19.49 -8.61 10.07
N MET A 433 -19.16 -7.87 11.13
CA MET A 433 -17.97 -8.15 11.94
C MET A 433 -18.03 -9.53 12.61
N ALA A 434 -19.17 -9.87 13.22
CA ALA A 434 -19.33 -11.15 13.89
C ALA A 434 -19.28 -12.32 12.88
N GLU A 435 -19.96 -12.20 11.75
CA GLU A 435 -19.90 -13.17 10.65
C GLU A 435 -18.47 -13.33 10.13
N ARG A 436 -17.74 -12.23 9.92
CA ARG A 436 -16.38 -12.28 9.37
C ARG A 436 -15.39 -12.95 10.31
N LEU A 437 -15.50 -12.68 11.61
CA LEU A 437 -14.67 -13.33 12.64
C LEU A 437 -14.99 -14.83 12.77
N LEU A 438 -16.25 -15.22 12.67
CA LEU A 438 -16.64 -16.63 12.61
C LEU A 438 -16.20 -17.29 11.30
N GLU A 439 -16.26 -16.59 10.17
CA GLU A 439 -15.73 -17.06 8.89
C GLU A 439 -14.23 -17.38 9.02
N ALA A 440 -13.46 -16.56 9.73
CA ALA A 440 -12.04 -16.82 10.00
C ALA A 440 -11.85 -18.15 10.75
N ALA A 441 -12.69 -18.43 11.75
CA ALA A 441 -12.65 -19.69 12.48
C ALA A 441 -13.06 -20.88 11.61
N GLN A 442 -14.14 -20.75 10.82
CA GLN A 442 -14.62 -21.79 9.92
C GLN A 442 -13.61 -22.15 8.81
N ARG A 443 -12.84 -21.16 8.36
CA ARG A 443 -11.75 -21.34 7.37
C ARG A 443 -10.43 -21.80 7.99
N GLY A 444 -10.36 -21.97 9.31
CA GLY A 444 -9.16 -22.42 10.02
C GLY A 444 -8.05 -21.37 10.16
N MET A 445 -8.35 -20.10 9.84
CA MET A 445 -7.44 -18.97 10.02
C MET A 445 -7.35 -18.56 11.50
N TRP A 446 -8.48 -18.65 12.21
CA TRP A 446 -8.51 -18.60 13.67
C TRP A 446 -8.67 -20.01 14.24
N GLN A 447 -7.59 -20.60 14.75
CA GLN A 447 -7.54 -22.04 15.04
C GLN A 447 -8.23 -22.41 16.35
N ALA A 448 -8.07 -21.59 17.41
CA ALA A 448 -8.64 -21.82 18.73
C ALA A 448 -9.54 -20.65 19.17
N PRO A 449 -10.76 -20.53 18.60
CA PRO A 449 -11.68 -19.44 18.95
C PRO A 449 -12.29 -19.55 20.35
N GLY A 450 -12.30 -20.75 20.96
CA GLY A 450 -12.72 -20.95 22.35
C GLY A 450 -14.07 -20.32 22.68
N GLU A 451 -14.14 -19.61 23.80
CA GLU A 451 -15.35 -18.92 24.27
C GLU A 451 -15.75 -17.76 23.34
N ASN A 452 -14.79 -17.09 22.69
CA ASN A 452 -15.10 -16.01 21.74
C ASN A 452 -15.91 -16.53 20.56
N GLY A 453 -15.56 -17.71 20.01
CA GLY A 453 -16.31 -18.32 18.92
C GLY A 453 -17.77 -18.59 19.29
N GLN A 454 -18.01 -19.14 20.48
CA GLN A 454 -19.37 -19.36 20.96
C GLN A 454 -20.12 -18.03 21.16
N ALA A 455 -19.47 -17.03 21.78
CA ALA A 455 -20.09 -15.73 22.02
C ALA A 455 -20.48 -15.00 20.72
N LEU A 456 -19.66 -15.11 19.67
CA LEU A 456 -19.97 -14.56 18.35
C LEU A 456 -21.16 -15.28 17.70
N GLN A 457 -21.25 -16.60 17.86
CA GLN A 457 -22.38 -17.38 17.36
C GLN A 457 -23.68 -17.04 18.09
N ASP A 458 -23.63 -16.95 19.42
CA ASP A 458 -24.77 -16.57 20.26
C ASP A 458 -25.26 -15.16 19.92
N LEU A 459 -24.34 -14.22 19.65
CA LEU A 459 -24.65 -12.87 19.21
C LEU A 459 -25.40 -12.86 17.87
N LEU A 460 -24.94 -13.62 16.87
CA LEU A 460 -25.65 -13.69 15.59
C LEU A 460 -27.05 -14.28 15.74
N LEU A 461 -27.21 -15.33 16.55
CA LEU A 461 -28.53 -15.92 16.84
C LEU A 461 -29.47 -14.90 17.50
N GLU A 462 -28.97 -14.14 18.49
CA GLU A 462 -29.73 -13.07 19.14
C GLU A 462 -30.18 -12.00 18.14
N MET A 463 -29.30 -11.61 17.20
CA MET A 463 -29.60 -10.62 16.18
C MET A 463 -30.65 -11.12 15.18
N ASP A 464 -30.59 -12.39 14.79
CA ASP A 464 -31.59 -13.03 13.93
C ASP A 464 -32.96 -13.12 14.62
N GLU A 465 -33.00 -13.58 15.87
CA GLU A 465 -34.22 -13.60 16.68
C GLU A 465 -34.84 -12.20 16.80
N ALA A 466 -34.01 -11.17 17.03
CA ALA A 466 -34.49 -9.80 17.11
C ALA A 466 -35.08 -9.31 15.78
N LYS A 467 -34.50 -9.67 14.62
CA LYS A 467 -35.04 -9.33 13.29
C LYS A 467 -36.36 -10.03 13.00
N GLU A 468 -36.49 -11.31 13.34
CA GLU A 468 -37.74 -12.05 13.13
C GLU A 468 -38.88 -11.50 14.01
N THR A 469 -38.57 -11.18 15.27
CA THR A 469 -39.54 -10.66 16.23
C THR A 469 -39.97 -9.23 15.90
N SER A 470 -39.05 -8.39 15.43
CA SER A 470 -39.35 -7.01 15.00
C SER A 470 -40.03 -6.96 13.63
N GLY A 471 -39.73 -7.89 12.72
CA GLY A 471 -40.45 -8.08 11.46
C GLY A 471 -41.91 -8.50 11.62
N HIS A 472 -42.30 -9.06 12.78
CA HIS A 472 -43.68 -9.41 13.11
C HIS A 472 -44.51 -8.26 13.71
N VAL A 473 -43.91 -7.08 13.93
CA VAL A 473 -44.57 -5.90 14.53
C VAL A 473 -44.42 -4.67 13.63
N ALA A 474 -44.84 -4.73 12.36
CA ALA A 474 -45.20 -3.54 11.56
C ALA A 474 -45.91 -3.86 10.22
N GLN A 475 -47.21 -4.08 10.27
CA GLN A 475 -48.15 -3.45 9.32
C GLN A 475 -49.46 -3.13 10.07
N PRO A 476 -49.63 -1.92 10.63
CA PRO A 476 -50.97 -1.35 10.71
C PRO A 476 -51.34 -0.88 9.30
N ALA A 477 -52.39 -1.46 8.74
CA ALA A 477 -53.00 -1.01 7.51
C ALA A 477 -53.36 0.47 7.60
N HIS A 478 -52.87 1.27 6.65
CA HIS A 478 -53.50 2.52 6.24
C HIS A 478 -53.48 2.65 4.72
#